data_AF-A0A434ML16-F1
#
_entry.id   AF-A0A434ML16-F1
#
_cell.length_a   1.000
_cell.length_b   1.000
_cell.length_c   1.000
_cell.angle_alpha   90.00
_cell.angle_beta   90.00
_cell.angle_gamma   90.00
#
_symmetry.space_group_name_H-M   'P 1'
#
loop_
_entity.id
_entity.type
_entity.pdbx_description
1 polymer ?
#
loop_
_entity_poly.entity_id
_entity_poly.type
_entity_poly.pdbx_seq_one_letter_code
_entity_poly.pdbx_strand_id
1 'polypeptide(L)'
;MLDLEHCYGIKKLKADLDFSKKSAIAIYAPNGAMKSSLAKTFQDIADEENSGDRIFKDRINKRVVTDEKGTALPPESVMVVLPYEEAFGHSEKTSTLLVNSKLREEYEKLNLGMKTLGSGYSPP
;
A
#
# COMPACT_ATOMS: atom_id res chain seq x y z
N MET A 1 12.19 -2.75 -13.14
CA MET A 1 12.91 -1.45 -13.07
C MET A 1 12.05 -0.37 -12.43
N LEU A 2 12.67 0.51 -11.63
CA LEU A 2 12.11 1.77 -11.14
C LEU A 2 12.85 2.96 -11.78
N ASP A 3 12.11 3.91 -12.32
CA ASP A 3 12.62 5.20 -12.80
C ASP A 3 11.58 6.29 -12.49
N LEU A 4 11.80 6.97 -11.37
CA LEU A 4 10.89 7.95 -10.78
C LEU A 4 11.56 9.33 -10.70
N GLU A 5 10.85 10.37 -11.11
CA GLU A 5 11.26 11.78 -10.93
C GLU A 5 10.04 12.63 -10.54
N HIS A 6 10.22 13.49 -9.55
CA HIS A 6 9.20 14.38 -8.97
C HIS A 6 7.91 13.69 -8.48
N CYS A 7 7.98 12.41 -8.08
CA CYS A 7 6.86 11.71 -7.43
C CYS A 7 6.86 11.99 -5.92
N TYR A 8 5.96 12.84 -5.44
CA TYR A 8 5.81 13.16 -4.00
C TYR A 8 7.12 13.58 -3.30
N GLY A 9 7.94 14.40 -3.96
CA GLY A 9 9.22 14.87 -3.42
C GLY A 9 10.42 13.96 -3.69
N ILE A 10 10.23 12.80 -4.34
CA ILE A 10 11.34 12.02 -4.90
C ILE A 10 11.95 12.84 -6.03
N LYS A 11 13.15 13.40 -5.82
CA LYS A 11 13.84 14.16 -6.87
C LYS A 11 14.14 13.27 -8.08
N LYS A 12 14.81 12.14 -7.83
CA LYS A 12 15.14 11.12 -8.82
C LYS A 12 15.43 9.80 -8.11
N LEU A 13 14.86 8.71 -8.60
CA LEU A 13 15.16 7.35 -8.16
C LEU A 13 15.20 6.45 -9.39
N LYS A 14 16.38 5.91 -9.72
CA LYS A 14 16.54 4.91 -10.75
C LYS A 14 17.20 3.68 -10.16
N ALA A 15 16.48 2.56 -10.11
CA ALA A 15 16.94 1.35 -9.45
C ALA A 15 16.27 0.10 -10.03
N ASP A 16 16.99 -1.00 -10.08
CA ASP A 16 16.42 -2.32 -10.37
C ASP A 16 16.24 -3.10 -9.07
N LEU A 17 15.03 -3.62 -8.90
CA LEU A 17 14.66 -4.46 -7.77
C LEU A 17 14.72 -5.92 -8.23
N ASP A 18 15.80 -6.62 -7.86
CA ASP A 18 16.03 -8.01 -8.26
C ASP A 18 15.41 -8.99 -7.25
N PHE A 19 14.35 -9.67 -7.69
CA PHE A 19 13.65 -10.70 -6.91
C PHE A 19 14.09 -12.13 -7.27
N SER A 20 15.08 -12.33 -8.14
CA SER A 20 15.51 -13.67 -8.61
C SER A 20 16.05 -14.56 -7.48
N LYS A 21 16.67 -13.95 -6.45
CA LYS A 21 17.26 -14.65 -5.31
C LYS A 21 16.40 -14.58 -4.04
N LYS A 22 15.52 -13.60 -3.93
CA LYS A 22 14.71 -13.32 -2.73
C LYS A 22 13.35 -12.78 -3.13
N SER A 23 12.31 -13.21 -2.43
CA SER A 23 10.93 -12.73 -2.63
C SER A 23 10.63 -11.38 -1.98
N ALA A 24 11.57 -10.81 -1.22
CA ALA A 24 11.39 -9.56 -0.50
C ALA A 24 12.66 -8.70 -0.54
N ILE A 25 12.45 -7.38 -0.64
CA ILE A 25 13.51 -6.37 -0.65
C ILE A 25 13.21 -5.33 0.42
N ALA A 26 14.21 -5.02 1.25
CA ALA A 26 14.12 -3.94 2.23
C ALA A 26 14.68 -2.65 1.64
N ILE A 27 13.88 -1.58 1.64
CA ILE A 27 14.29 -0.25 1.19
C ILE A 27 14.46 0.62 2.42
N TYR A 28 15.70 1.06 2.68
CA TYR A 28 16.04 1.96 3.78
C TYR A 28 16.34 3.37 3.27
N ALA A 29 15.76 4.38 3.90
CA ALA A 29 16.06 5.78 3.63
C ALA A 29 15.86 6.61 4.91
N PRO A 30 16.48 7.81 5.03
CA PRO A 30 16.24 8.73 6.15
C PRO A 30 14.79 9.21 6.25
N ASN A 31 14.43 9.84 7.37
CA ASN A 31 13.13 10.51 7.50
C ASN A 31 13.05 11.71 6.55
N GLY A 32 11.88 11.92 5.94
CA GLY A 32 11.67 12.96 4.93
C GLY A 32 12.34 12.72 3.58
N ALA A 33 13.01 11.57 3.37
CA ALA A 33 13.67 11.28 2.10
C ALA A 33 12.69 10.81 1.02
N MET A 34 12.19 9.57 1.13
CA MET A 34 11.30 9.01 0.10
C MET A 34 10.42 7.83 0.52
N LYS A 35 10.52 7.29 1.75
CA LYS A 35 9.84 6.02 2.10
C LYS A 35 8.32 6.10 1.87
N SER A 36 7.67 7.08 2.47
CA SER A 36 6.23 7.31 2.29
C SER A 36 5.89 7.78 0.88
N SER A 37 6.77 8.55 0.23
CA SER A 37 6.61 8.99 -1.16
C SER A 37 6.61 7.82 -2.14
N LEU A 38 7.49 6.83 -1.91
CA LEU A 38 7.58 5.61 -2.70
C LEU A 38 6.33 4.77 -2.49
N ALA A 39 5.93 4.54 -1.24
CA ALA A 39 4.68 3.83 -0.92
C ALA A 39 3.48 4.47 -1.63
N LYS A 40 3.38 5.81 -1.59
CA LYS A 40 2.31 6.53 -2.29
C LYS A 40 2.39 6.42 -3.81
N THR A 41 3.60 6.43 -4.37
CA THR A 41 3.78 6.25 -5.83
C THR A 41 3.26 4.89 -6.29
N PHE A 42 3.44 3.84 -5.48
CA PHE A 42 2.86 2.52 -5.74
C PHE A 42 1.36 2.45 -5.45
N GLN A 43 0.87 3.18 -4.45
CA GLN A 43 -0.56 3.28 -4.17
C GLN A 43 -1.29 3.84 -5.40
N ASP A 44 -0.77 4.93 -5.98
CA ASP A 44 -1.35 5.49 -7.20
C ASP A 44 -1.28 4.51 -8.41
N ILE A 45 -0.41 3.49 -8.41
CA ILE A 45 -0.42 2.46 -9.46
C ILE A 45 -1.62 1.55 -9.25
N ALA A 46 -1.86 1.13 -8.01
CA ALA A 46 -3.00 0.28 -7.65
C ALA A 46 -4.34 0.99 -7.88
N ASP A 47 -4.39 2.30 -7.65
CA ASP A 47 -5.61 3.13 -7.80
C ASP A 47 -5.79 3.69 -9.23
N GLU A 48 -4.89 3.36 -10.17
CA GLU A 48 -4.87 3.89 -11.54
C GLU A 48 -4.78 5.43 -11.60
N GLU A 49 -4.17 6.05 -10.59
CA GLU A 49 -3.96 7.49 -10.51
C GLU A 49 -2.58 7.91 -11.04
N ASN A 50 -2.46 9.19 -11.41
CA ASN A 50 -1.19 9.80 -11.76
C ASN A 50 -0.45 10.28 -10.51
N SER A 51 0.81 9.86 -10.34
CA SER A 51 1.67 10.39 -9.28
C SER A 51 2.15 11.80 -9.61
N GLY A 52 2.25 12.69 -8.62
CA GLY A 52 2.71 14.05 -8.87
C GLY A 52 3.27 14.76 -7.63
N ASP A 53 3.98 15.86 -7.86
CA ASP A 53 4.41 16.74 -6.79
C ASP A 53 3.19 17.55 -6.28
N ARG A 54 2.97 17.51 -4.97
CA ARG A 54 1.83 18.21 -4.34
C ARG A 54 2.05 19.71 -4.21
N ILE A 55 3.32 20.14 -4.16
CA ILE A 55 3.72 21.53 -3.93
C ILE A 55 3.97 22.22 -5.27
N PHE A 56 4.72 21.58 -6.15
CA PHE A 56 5.09 22.12 -7.45
C PHE A 56 4.33 21.41 -8.58
N LYS A 57 3.06 21.76 -8.75
CA LYS A 57 2.16 21.12 -9.73
C LYS A 57 2.63 21.24 -11.18
N ASP A 58 3.42 22.26 -11.49
CA ASP A 58 3.94 22.50 -12.85
C ASP A 58 5.19 21.67 -13.18
N ARG A 59 5.76 20.94 -12.20
CA ARG A 59 6.91 20.06 -12.48
C ARG A 59 6.45 18.84 -13.25
N ILE A 60 7.12 18.59 -14.37
CA ILE A 60 6.98 17.32 -15.10
C ILE A 60 7.39 16.18 -14.17
N ASN A 61 6.44 15.32 -13.88
CA ASN A 61 6.63 14.08 -13.15
C ASN A 61 7.02 12.96 -14.12
N LYS A 62 7.73 11.96 -13.61
CA LYS A 62 8.01 10.73 -14.33
C LYS A 62 7.79 9.57 -13.38
N ARG A 63 6.86 8.68 -13.73
CA ARG A 63 6.63 7.41 -13.04
C ARG A 63 6.76 6.27 -14.03
N VAL A 64 7.90 5.59 -14.01
CA VAL A 64 8.12 4.35 -14.78
C VAL A 64 8.43 3.23 -13.82
N VAL A 65 7.52 2.26 -13.75
CA VAL A 65 7.67 1.04 -12.96
C VAL A 65 7.31 -0.13 -13.86
N THR A 66 8.29 -0.98 -14.14
CA THR A 66 8.17 -2.05 -15.14
C THR A 66 8.74 -3.38 -14.65
N ASP A 67 8.22 -4.47 -15.20
CA ASP A 67 8.75 -5.82 -15.03
C ASP A 67 10.06 -6.05 -15.83
N GLU A 68 10.57 -7.28 -15.83
CA GLU A 68 11.78 -7.68 -16.55
C GLU A 68 11.66 -7.60 -18.08
N LYS A 69 10.43 -7.53 -18.61
CA LYS A 69 10.13 -7.40 -20.04
C LYS A 69 9.90 -5.95 -20.46
N GLY A 70 9.96 -5.01 -19.51
CA GLY A 70 9.66 -3.60 -19.74
C GLY A 70 8.16 -3.29 -19.77
N THR A 71 7.32 -4.23 -19.36
CA THR A 71 5.87 -4.04 -19.27
C THR A 71 5.53 -3.25 -18.00
N ALA A 72 4.63 -2.29 -18.09
CA ALA A 72 4.13 -1.58 -16.92
C ALA A 72 3.46 -2.56 -15.95
N LEU A 73 3.66 -2.36 -14.64
CA LEU A 73 2.98 -3.20 -13.66
C LEU A 73 1.46 -2.99 -13.73
N PRO A 74 0.67 -4.05 -13.83
CA PRO A 74 -0.78 -3.92 -13.81
C PRO A 74 -1.27 -3.53 -12.41
N PRO A 75 -2.29 -2.65 -12.28
CA PRO A 75 -2.79 -2.17 -10.99
C PRO A 75 -3.11 -3.29 -10.01
N GLU A 76 -3.74 -4.35 -10.50
CA GLU A 76 -4.14 -5.54 -9.74
C GLU A 76 -2.96 -6.40 -9.29
N SER A 77 -1.71 -6.11 -9.69
CA SER A 77 -0.51 -6.76 -9.14
C SER A 77 0.08 -6.01 -7.95
N VAL A 78 -0.31 -4.75 -7.74
CA VAL A 78 0.22 -3.91 -6.65
C VAL A 78 -0.73 -3.95 -5.46
N MET A 79 -0.16 -3.91 -4.25
CA MET A 79 -0.90 -3.70 -3.01
C MET A 79 0.02 -2.98 -2.04
N VAL A 80 -0.43 -1.84 -1.50
CA VAL A 80 0.31 -1.07 -0.51
C VAL A 80 -0.41 -1.19 0.83
N VAL A 81 0.34 -1.47 1.88
CA VAL A 81 -0.19 -1.63 3.24
C VAL A 81 0.22 -0.40 4.03
N LEU A 82 -0.74 0.49 4.31
CA LEU A 82 -0.51 1.70 5.10
C LEU A 82 -0.84 1.46 6.58
N PRO A 83 -0.08 2.05 7.52
CA PRO A 83 -0.24 1.79 8.95
C PRO A 83 -1.56 2.26 9.57
N TYR A 84 -2.38 3.05 8.86
CA TYR A 84 -3.61 3.67 9.39
C TYR A 84 -4.87 3.34 8.58
N GLU A 85 -4.82 2.39 7.65
CA GLU A 85 -6.02 1.91 6.97
C GLU A 85 -6.65 0.76 7.77
N GLU A 86 -7.70 1.08 8.54
CA GLU A 86 -8.40 0.10 9.40
C GLU A 86 -9.27 -0.89 8.61
N ALA A 87 -9.56 -0.60 7.34
CA ALA A 87 -10.43 -1.40 6.51
C ALA A 87 -9.70 -1.84 5.23
N PHE A 88 -8.83 -2.84 5.36
CA PHE A 88 -8.52 -3.66 4.20
C PHE A 88 -9.81 -4.39 3.79
N GLY A 89 -10.50 -3.83 2.80
CA GLY A 89 -11.67 -4.47 2.19
C GLY A 89 -11.33 -5.89 1.74
N HIS A 90 -12.33 -6.77 1.71
CA HIS A 90 -12.24 -8.21 1.44
C HIS A 90 -11.58 -8.54 0.08
N SER A 91 -10.26 -8.39 -0.02
CA SER A 91 -9.47 -8.82 -1.18
C SER A 91 -8.70 -10.09 -0.83
N GLU A 92 -8.57 -11.02 -1.80
CA GLU A 92 -7.80 -12.27 -1.62
C GLU A 92 -6.37 -12.02 -1.12
N LYS A 93 -5.77 -10.88 -1.49
CA LYS A 93 -4.42 -10.51 -1.09
C LYS A 93 -4.32 -10.17 0.40
N THR A 94 -5.34 -9.56 0.98
CA THR A 94 -5.42 -9.26 2.41
C THR A 94 -5.54 -10.55 3.23
N SER A 95 -6.30 -11.54 2.75
CA SER A 95 -6.44 -12.85 3.41
C SER A 95 -5.13 -13.64 3.46
N THR A 96 -4.18 -13.35 2.56
CA THR A 96 -2.85 -13.99 2.55
C THR A 96 -1.89 -13.36 3.56
N LEU A 97 -2.03 -12.06 3.84
CA LEU A 97 -1.21 -11.36 4.84
C LEU A 97 -1.67 -11.58 6.27
N LEU A 98 -2.99 -11.71 6.47
CA LEU A 98 -3.55 -11.98 7.78
C LEU A 98 -3.32 -13.45 8.11
N VAL A 99 -2.35 -13.70 8.99
CA VAL A 99 -2.11 -15.02 9.58
C VAL A 99 -3.41 -15.50 10.19
N ASN A 100 -4.08 -16.38 9.44
CA ASN A 100 -5.27 -17.15 9.78
C ASN A 100 -6.61 -16.39 9.70
N SER A 101 -7.23 -16.46 8.52
CA SER A 101 -8.60 -16.02 8.25
C SER A 101 -9.64 -16.58 9.24
N LYS A 102 -9.47 -17.82 9.75
CA LYS A 102 -10.38 -18.39 10.77
C LYS A 102 -10.31 -17.64 12.10
N LEU A 103 -9.11 -17.29 12.56
CA LEU A 103 -8.93 -16.54 13.82
C LEU A 103 -9.57 -15.16 13.73
N ARG A 104 -9.50 -14.52 12.55
CA ARG A 104 -10.15 -13.25 12.30
C ARG A 104 -11.68 -13.37 12.23
N GLU A 105 -12.21 -14.38 11.54
CA GLU A 105 -13.66 -14.64 11.49
C GLU A 105 -14.24 -14.95 12.88
N GLU A 106 -13.52 -15.72 13.71
CA GLU A 106 -13.92 -15.96 15.10
C GLU A 106 -13.91 -14.67 15.92
N TYR A 107 -12.89 -13.83 15.76
CA TYR A 107 -12.82 -12.53 16.44
C TYR A 107 -13.97 -11.60 16.02
N GLU A 108 -14.25 -11.47 14.72
CA GLU A 108 -15.33 -10.63 14.20
C GLU A 108 -16.71 -11.12 14.67
N LYS A 109 -16.94 -12.45 14.71
CA LYS A 109 -18.17 -13.04 15.28
C LYS A 109 -18.34 -12.73 16.77
N LEU A 110 -17.28 -12.88 17.57
CA LEU A 110 -17.32 -12.58 19.00
C LEU A 110 -17.61 -11.09 19.23
N ASN A 111 -17.00 -10.19 18.44
CA ASN A 111 -17.16 -8.75 18.61
C ASN A 111 -18.54 -8.24 18.13
N LEU A 112 -19.14 -8.86 17.09
CA LEU A 112 -20.53 -8.60 16.71
C LEU A 112 -21.51 -9.02 17.81
N GLY A 113 -21.29 -10.19 18.43
CA GLY A 113 -22.13 -10.70 19.51
C GLY A 113 -22.13 -9.82 20.77
N MET A 114 -21.02 -9.16 21.08
CA MET A 114 -20.93 -8.23 22.20
C MET A 114 -21.69 -6.91 21.95
N LYS A 115 -21.82 -6.47 20.69
CA LYS A 115 -22.53 -5.23 20.35
C LYS A 115 -24.04 -5.36 20.50
N THR A 116 -24.58 -6.58 20.33
CA THR A 116 -26.01 -6.89 20.52
C THR A 116 -26.45 -7.05 21.97
N LEU A 117 -25.52 -7.17 22.93
CA LEU A 117 -25.83 -7.34 24.36
C LEU A 117 -25.78 -6.02 25.17
N GLY A 118 -25.39 -4.90 24.53
CA GLY A 118 -25.13 -3.62 25.20
C GLY A 118 -26.28 -2.61 25.27
N SER A 119 -27.46 -2.87 24.68
CA SER A 119 -28.58 -1.88 24.66
C SER A 119 -29.65 -2.11 25.73
N GLY A 120 -29.29 -2.69 26.88
CA GLY A 120 -30.25 -3.13 27.90
C GLY A 120 -30.02 -2.60 29.31
N TYR A 121 -29.42 -1.41 29.50
CA TYR A 121 -29.24 -0.83 30.84
C TYR A 121 -29.81 0.59 30.93
N SER A 122 -30.96 0.73 31.60
CA SER A 122 -31.47 2.01 32.14
C SER A 122 -31.17 2.04 33.64
N PRO A 123 -30.43 3.03 34.15
CA PRO A 123 -30.29 3.22 35.59
C PRO A 123 -31.57 3.87 36.18
N PRO A 124 -31.83 3.68 37.48
CA PRO A 124 -32.99 4.27 38.17
C PRO A 124 -32.94 5.79 38.25
#